data_AF-A0A354U6Y2-F1
#
_entry.id   AF-A0A354U6Y2-F1
#
_cell.length_a   1.000
_cell.length_b   1.000
_cell.length_c   1.000
_cell.angle_alpha   90.00
_cell.angle_beta   90.00
_cell.angle_gamma   90.00
#
_symmetry.space_group_name_H-M   'P 1'
#
loop_
_entity.id
_entity.type
_entity.pdbx_description
1 polymer ?
#
loop_
_entity_poly.entity_id
_entity_poly.type
_entity_poly.pdbx_seq_one_letter_code
_entity_poly.pdbx_strand_id
1 'polypeptide(L)'
;PHYPRSKWKCGNGGIVSGNVIRKPSYGNFTAIVDCGFNLMFASLMELRKEHGLVLFCQLDVTSRYGKEPAATLLVDNMLEEMNKPFVPVGPQRAVYLGDEKNESILKRMGMQYSKGSADNLWYLNNAQVVLLGANPVPASQYGKLKKFLENRTVVALPGAPLELLPGNLKTGVKPVFRAALPKNDPLFAGITEADLYFREAQNLPVLTSMPDWMVATEPALFAKLDRVSTATVVLNLAPDMVKVFWGPEKVMRVWSAVFNNMNLGLGKDLKLFTASKSRHNTLKFRFGKAELENAALKLDPENTGTPADTEGFVPVKLGIPWEDQGFTQKNPHYSPVNPPKRMVPRPYDGYAWYRCTVKIPASWKNYTVRLTGGPVDDCDWTYFNGRLIGKTTLENNADSYAALRNYVIPADAVKFGEENTLMIRVFDRWGGGGVVGPLYVVAEDSASADAWSPYIDGLDFYDVDAFHNW
;
A
#
# COMPACT_ATOMS: atom_id res chain seq x y z
N PRO A 1 -10.10 -36.37 -19.47
CA PRO A 1 -9.89 -37.10 -18.20
C PRO A 1 -8.46 -36.85 -17.65
N HIS A 2 -8.32 -35.95 -16.67
CA HIS A 2 -7.02 -35.61 -16.07
C HIS A 2 -7.01 -35.81 -14.54
N TYR A 3 -6.74 -37.05 -14.15
CA TYR A 3 -6.05 -37.52 -12.94
C TYR A 3 -5.61 -38.96 -13.28
N PRO A 4 -4.37 -39.42 -13.00
CA PRO A 4 -3.48 -39.06 -11.90
C PRO A 4 -2.05 -38.71 -12.37
N ARG A 5 -1.62 -37.44 -12.28
CA ARG A 5 -0.19 -37.09 -12.30
C ARG A 5 0.09 -36.01 -11.27
N SER A 6 1.30 -36.04 -10.69
CA SER A 6 1.75 -35.15 -9.62
C SER A 6 1.50 -33.67 -9.93
N LYS A 7 1.10 -32.92 -8.88
CA LYS A 7 0.71 -31.50 -8.88
C LYS A 7 1.74 -30.51 -9.47
N TRP A 8 2.94 -30.97 -9.84
CA TRP A 8 4.10 -30.14 -10.23
C TRP A 8 4.36 -30.10 -11.74
N LYS A 9 3.51 -30.74 -12.55
CA LYS A 9 3.57 -30.67 -14.03
C LYS A 9 2.24 -30.17 -14.59
N CYS A 10 1.81 -28.99 -14.17
CA CYS A 10 0.81 -28.24 -14.93
C CYS A 10 1.50 -27.73 -16.20
N GLY A 11 1.12 -28.24 -17.37
CA GLY A 11 1.56 -27.63 -18.63
C GLY A 11 0.91 -26.26 -18.80
N ASN A 12 1.54 -25.36 -19.56
CA ASN A 12 0.99 -24.04 -19.88
C ASN A 12 -0.15 -24.08 -20.92
N GLY A 13 -0.61 -25.28 -21.28
CA GLY A 13 -1.70 -25.47 -22.23
C GLY A 13 -3.02 -24.99 -21.64
N GLY A 14 -3.73 -24.14 -22.38
CA GLY A 14 -4.99 -23.53 -21.93
C GLY A 14 -4.82 -22.26 -21.08
N ILE A 15 -3.59 -21.78 -20.86
CA ILE A 15 -3.37 -20.44 -20.29
C ILE A 15 -3.90 -19.40 -21.29
N VAL A 16 -4.70 -18.48 -20.79
CA VAL A 16 -5.25 -17.33 -21.53
C VAL A 16 -4.66 -16.01 -21.07
N SER A 17 -3.84 -16.01 -20.01
CA SER A 17 -3.12 -14.85 -19.47
C SER A 17 -1.81 -15.30 -18.85
N GLY A 18 -0.68 -14.88 -19.41
CA GLY A 18 0.65 -15.19 -18.87
C GLY A 18 1.00 -14.39 -17.61
N ASN A 19 0.42 -13.20 -17.45
CA ASN A 19 0.53 -12.35 -16.27
C ASN A 19 -0.86 -11.80 -15.93
N VAL A 20 -1.12 -11.42 -14.68
CA VAL A 20 -2.42 -10.87 -14.26
C VAL A 20 -2.20 -9.76 -13.24
N ILE A 21 -3.10 -8.80 -13.22
CA ILE A 21 -2.98 -7.63 -12.36
C ILE A 21 -3.83 -7.85 -11.11
N ARG A 22 -3.26 -7.67 -9.91
CA ARG A 22 -4.05 -7.67 -8.68
C ARG A 22 -5.07 -6.54 -8.76
N LYS A 23 -6.34 -6.83 -8.49
CA LYS A 23 -7.39 -5.81 -8.57
C LYS A 23 -7.10 -4.65 -7.62
N PRO A 24 -7.09 -3.40 -8.11
CA PRO A 24 -7.06 -2.22 -7.25
C PRO A 24 -8.08 -2.34 -6.13
N SER A 25 -7.69 -1.94 -4.91
CA SER A 25 -8.61 -1.92 -3.77
C SER A 25 -9.67 -0.85 -3.94
N TYR A 26 -9.32 0.24 -4.61
CA TYR A 26 -10.21 1.36 -4.90
C TYR A 26 -9.72 2.20 -6.08
N GLY A 27 -10.57 3.15 -6.49
CA GLY A 27 -10.40 3.98 -7.68
C GLY A 27 -11.47 3.67 -8.71
N ASN A 28 -11.45 4.37 -9.84
CA ASN A 28 -12.43 4.18 -10.91
C ASN A 28 -12.08 2.96 -11.79
N PHE A 29 -11.65 1.87 -11.17
CA PHE A 29 -11.32 0.62 -11.84
C PHE A 29 -12.54 -0.30 -11.83
N THR A 30 -12.80 -0.97 -12.95
CA THR A 30 -13.81 -2.03 -13.05
C THR A 30 -13.18 -3.27 -13.66
N ALA A 31 -13.20 -4.38 -12.91
CA ALA A 31 -12.74 -5.66 -13.42
C ALA A 31 -13.79 -6.23 -14.37
N ILE A 32 -13.37 -6.58 -15.58
CA ILE A 32 -14.24 -7.18 -16.61
C ILE A 32 -14.09 -8.70 -16.55
N VAL A 33 -12.87 -9.19 -16.40
CA VAL A 33 -12.56 -10.61 -16.23
C VAL A 33 -11.74 -10.81 -14.97
N ASP A 34 -12.40 -11.29 -13.92
CA ASP A 34 -11.80 -11.74 -12.67
C ASP A 34 -11.05 -13.07 -12.87
N CYS A 35 -9.90 -13.24 -12.22
CA CYS A 35 -9.11 -14.45 -12.30
C CYS A 35 -8.22 -14.67 -11.07
N GLY A 36 -7.43 -15.75 -11.12
CA GLY A 36 -6.49 -16.12 -10.08
C GLY A 36 -7.17 -16.68 -8.83
N PHE A 37 -6.35 -16.94 -7.80
CA PHE A 37 -6.84 -17.51 -6.56
C PHE A 37 -7.76 -16.52 -5.83
N ASN A 38 -8.93 -16.99 -5.41
CA ASN A 38 -9.95 -16.19 -4.73
C ASN A 38 -10.46 -14.98 -5.55
N LEU A 39 -10.27 -14.98 -6.87
CA LEU A 39 -10.67 -13.90 -7.78
C LEU A 39 -10.11 -12.52 -7.36
N MET A 40 -8.87 -12.51 -6.86
CA MET A 40 -8.18 -11.28 -6.40
C MET A 40 -7.50 -10.52 -7.55
N PHE A 41 -7.45 -11.10 -8.74
CA PHE A 41 -6.77 -10.56 -9.90
C PHE A 41 -7.77 -10.34 -11.04
N ALA A 42 -7.35 -9.55 -12.02
CA ALA A 42 -8.07 -9.40 -13.27
C ALA A 42 -7.11 -9.53 -14.45
N SER A 43 -7.56 -10.26 -15.46
CA SER A 43 -6.88 -10.36 -16.76
C SER A 43 -7.36 -9.30 -17.74
N LEU A 44 -8.53 -8.71 -17.49
CA LEU A 44 -9.08 -7.59 -18.24
C LEU A 44 -9.80 -6.65 -17.27
N MET A 45 -9.42 -5.38 -17.28
CA MET A 45 -10.07 -4.34 -16.48
C MET A 45 -10.02 -3.00 -17.20
N GLU A 46 -10.95 -2.13 -16.86
CA GLU A 46 -10.98 -0.75 -17.33
C GLU A 46 -10.73 0.23 -16.19
N LEU A 47 -10.21 1.40 -16.54
CA LEU A 47 -10.08 2.57 -15.68
C LEU A 47 -10.75 3.76 -16.35
N ARG A 48 -11.69 4.38 -15.64
CA ARG A 48 -12.29 5.65 -16.04
C ARG A 48 -11.49 6.81 -15.45
N LYS A 49 -10.77 7.55 -16.28
CA LYS A 49 -9.93 8.68 -15.84
C LYS A 49 -10.22 9.91 -16.68
N GLU A 50 -10.64 10.99 -16.01
CA GLU A 50 -10.95 12.28 -16.64
C GLU A 50 -11.87 12.11 -17.87
N HIS A 51 -11.34 12.37 -19.06
CA HIS A 51 -12.07 12.33 -20.32
C HIS A 51 -11.87 11.02 -21.11
N GLY A 52 -11.22 10.01 -20.52
CA GLY A 52 -10.86 8.78 -21.20
C GLY A 52 -11.18 7.51 -20.43
N LEU A 53 -11.29 6.42 -21.18
CA LEU A 53 -11.25 5.05 -20.71
C LEU A 53 -9.88 4.45 -21.05
N VAL A 54 -9.27 3.78 -20.08
CA VAL A 54 -8.04 3.02 -20.28
C VAL A 54 -8.36 1.55 -20.06
N LEU A 55 -8.10 0.72 -21.06
CA LEU A 55 -8.30 -0.72 -20.99
C LEU A 55 -6.97 -1.42 -20.72
N PHE A 56 -6.90 -2.15 -19.61
CA PHE A 56 -5.77 -3.00 -19.25
C PHE A 56 -6.08 -4.44 -19.64
N CYS A 57 -5.38 -4.96 -20.64
CA CYS A 57 -5.52 -6.32 -21.12
C CYS A 57 -4.25 -7.12 -20.83
N GLN A 58 -4.38 -8.21 -20.09
CA GLN A 58 -3.37 -9.23 -19.85
C GLN A 58 -3.76 -10.58 -20.47
N LEU A 59 -4.78 -10.59 -21.33
CA LEU A 59 -5.15 -11.78 -22.09
C LEU A 59 -4.13 -11.98 -23.22
N ASP A 60 -3.68 -13.22 -23.43
CA ASP A 60 -2.67 -13.61 -24.43
C ASP A 60 -3.28 -13.65 -25.84
N VAL A 61 -3.85 -12.53 -26.30
CA VAL A 61 -4.60 -12.43 -27.55
C VAL A 61 -3.73 -12.03 -28.74
N THR A 62 -2.62 -11.32 -28.53
CA THR A 62 -1.81 -10.73 -29.62
C THR A 62 -1.33 -11.75 -30.65
N SER A 63 -0.80 -12.90 -30.20
CA SER A 63 -0.31 -13.96 -31.10
C SER A 63 -1.42 -14.84 -31.68
N ARG A 64 -2.64 -14.70 -31.17
CA ARG A 64 -3.83 -15.53 -31.46
C ARG A 64 -4.88 -14.81 -32.32
N TYR A 65 -4.86 -13.48 -32.36
CA TYR A 65 -5.76 -12.68 -33.17
C TYR A 65 -5.72 -13.08 -34.65
N GLY A 66 -6.88 -13.32 -35.26
CA GLY A 66 -7.03 -13.79 -36.63
C GLY A 66 -6.69 -15.26 -36.87
N LYS A 67 -6.28 -16.01 -35.83
CA LYS A 67 -5.95 -17.45 -35.91
C LYS A 67 -6.86 -18.30 -35.04
N GLU A 68 -7.20 -17.81 -33.86
CA GLU A 68 -8.04 -18.50 -32.88
C GLU A 68 -9.39 -17.76 -32.76
N PRO A 69 -10.53 -18.45 -32.96
CA PRO A 69 -11.84 -17.79 -33.01
C PRO A 69 -12.22 -17.02 -31.75
N ALA A 70 -11.96 -17.54 -30.55
CA ALA A 70 -12.36 -16.89 -29.30
C ALA A 70 -11.54 -15.62 -29.01
N ALA A 71 -10.22 -15.67 -29.22
CA ALA A 71 -9.33 -14.52 -29.11
C ALA A 71 -9.66 -13.45 -30.15
N THR A 72 -10.04 -13.87 -31.37
CA THR A 72 -10.46 -12.94 -32.43
C THR A 72 -11.74 -12.21 -32.04
N LEU A 73 -12.78 -12.96 -31.66
CA LEU A 73 -14.06 -12.38 -31.21
C LEU A 73 -13.89 -11.45 -30.01
N LEU A 74 -13.06 -11.84 -29.04
CA LEU A 74 -12.78 -11.01 -27.87
C LEU A 74 -12.11 -9.69 -28.25
N VAL A 75 -11.08 -9.71 -29.10
CA VAL A 75 -10.40 -8.49 -29.54
C VAL A 75 -11.32 -7.61 -30.37
N ASP A 76 -12.12 -8.19 -31.26
CA ASP A 76 -13.09 -7.44 -32.06
C ASP A 76 -14.11 -6.73 -31.15
N ASN A 77 -14.67 -7.43 -30.15
CA ASN A 77 -15.55 -6.83 -29.15
C ASN A 77 -14.87 -5.72 -28.35
N MET A 78 -13.61 -5.93 -27.91
CA MET A 78 -12.85 -4.90 -27.21
C MET A 78 -12.65 -3.65 -28.07
N LEU A 79 -12.31 -3.81 -29.34
CA LEU A 79 -12.13 -2.69 -30.27
C LEU A 79 -13.45 -1.99 -30.57
N GLU A 80 -14.55 -2.73 -30.72
CA GLU A 80 -15.89 -2.18 -30.93
C GLU A 80 -16.34 -1.34 -29.73
N GLU A 81 -16.19 -1.86 -28.51
CA GLU A 81 -16.51 -1.11 -27.28
C GLU A 81 -15.63 0.13 -27.12
N MET A 82 -14.32 0.00 -27.35
CA MET A 82 -13.38 1.14 -27.23
C MET A 82 -13.56 2.20 -28.33
N ASN A 83 -14.25 1.85 -29.43
CA ASN A 83 -14.60 2.80 -30.49
C ASN A 83 -15.87 3.60 -30.18
N LYS A 84 -16.63 3.25 -29.12
CA LYS A 84 -17.80 4.03 -28.70
C LYS A 84 -17.35 5.36 -28.08
N PRO A 85 -17.88 6.51 -28.54
CA PRO A 85 -17.53 7.80 -27.95
C PRO A 85 -17.85 7.84 -26.45
N PHE A 86 -16.82 8.02 -25.63
CA PHE A 86 -16.99 8.20 -24.20
C PHE A 86 -17.23 9.68 -23.89
N VAL A 87 -18.43 10.03 -23.42
CA VAL A 87 -18.75 11.38 -22.97
C VAL A 87 -18.54 11.47 -21.46
N PRO A 88 -17.48 12.14 -20.99
CA PRO A 88 -17.15 12.19 -19.57
C PRO A 88 -18.14 13.07 -18.83
N VAL A 89 -18.83 12.48 -17.86
CA VAL A 89 -19.62 13.23 -16.87
C VAL A 89 -18.73 13.44 -15.65
N GLY A 90 -18.53 14.71 -15.28
CA GLY A 90 -17.79 15.05 -14.06
C GLY A 90 -18.42 14.39 -12.82
N PRO A 91 -17.65 14.15 -11.75
CA PRO A 91 -18.17 13.51 -10.56
C PRO A 91 -19.28 14.33 -9.92
N GLN A 92 -20.23 13.66 -9.28
CA GLN A 92 -21.26 14.32 -8.48
C GLN A 92 -20.62 15.10 -7.33
N ARG A 93 -21.15 16.30 -7.06
CA ARG A 93 -20.69 17.11 -5.93
C ARG A 93 -21.11 16.45 -4.62
N ALA A 94 -20.16 15.85 -3.92
CA ALA A 94 -20.38 15.21 -2.63
C ALA A 94 -20.01 16.13 -1.46
N VAL A 95 -20.74 16.02 -0.36
CA VAL A 95 -20.38 16.60 0.94
C VAL A 95 -20.25 15.49 1.97
N TYR A 96 -19.24 15.58 2.84
CA TYR A 96 -19.07 14.68 3.98
C TYR A 96 -19.53 15.34 5.30
N LEU A 97 -20.36 14.61 6.06
CA LEU A 97 -20.79 14.94 7.42
C LEU A 97 -20.63 13.68 8.29
N GLY A 98 -19.69 13.67 9.22
CA GLY A 98 -19.44 12.49 10.05
C GLY A 98 -18.15 12.56 10.85
N ASP A 99 -17.75 11.41 11.36
CA ASP A 99 -16.61 11.18 12.21
C ASP A 99 -15.27 11.08 11.43
N GLU A 100 -14.16 11.28 12.12
CA GLU A 100 -12.83 11.23 11.50
C GLU A 100 -12.45 9.83 10.99
N LYS A 101 -13.00 8.77 11.61
CA LYS A 101 -12.71 7.39 11.22
C LYS A 101 -13.18 7.12 9.79
N ASN A 102 -14.45 7.33 9.48
CA ASN A 102 -14.96 7.16 8.12
C ASN A 102 -14.31 8.16 7.14
N GLU A 103 -14.04 9.39 7.58
CA GLU A 103 -13.34 10.40 6.77
C GLU A 103 -11.95 9.92 6.34
N SER A 104 -11.21 9.25 7.23
CA SER A 104 -9.86 8.73 6.94
C SER A 104 -9.86 7.67 5.83
N ILE A 105 -10.88 6.81 5.82
CA ILE A 105 -11.07 5.79 4.77
C ILE A 105 -11.35 6.47 3.43
N LEU A 106 -12.30 7.41 3.40
CA LEU A 106 -12.62 8.19 2.20
C LEU A 106 -11.41 8.95 1.66
N LYS A 107 -10.63 9.60 2.53
CA LYS A 107 -9.38 10.28 2.15
C LYS A 107 -8.37 9.31 1.57
N ARG A 108 -8.21 8.11 2.15
CA ARG A 108 -7.28 7.10 1.64
C ARG A 108 -7.69 6.60 0.25
N MET A 109 -8.99 6.49 -0.02
CA MET A 109 -9.56 6.16 -1.33
C MET A 109 -9.45 7.32 -2.35
N GLY A 110 -9.01 8.51 -1.92
CA GLY A 110 -8.96 9.69 -2.77
C GLY A 110 -10.35 10.22 -3.15
N MET A 111 -11.34 10.03 -2.27
CA MET A 111 -12.70 10.53 -2.48
C MET A 111 -12.70 12.07 -2.61
N GLN A 112 -13.39 12.59 -3.62
CA GLN A 112 -13.60 14.01 -3.83
C GLN A 112 -14.89 14.45 -3.14
N TYR A 113 -14.76 15.27 -2.10
CA TYR A 113 -15.90 15.82 -1.36
C TYR A 113 -15.54 17.17 -0.72
N SER A 114 -16.56 17.97 -0.40
CA SER A 114 -16.42 19.12 0.50
C SER A 114 -16.76 18.71 1.94
N LYS A 115 -16.06 19.28 2.93
CA LYS A 115 -16.38 19.02 4.34
C LYS A 115 -17.55 19.90 4.78
N GLY A 116 -18.61 19.28 5.28
CA GLY A 116 -19.74 19.99 5.87
C GLY A 116 -19.56 20.25 7.36
N SER A 117 -20.38 21.14 7.91
CA SER A 117 -20.50 21.35 9.35
C SER A 117 -21.95 21.57 9.76
N ALA A 118 -22.25 21.31 11.03
CA ALA A 118 -23.58 21.51 11.60
C ALA A 118 -24.06 22.98 11.50
N ASP A 119 -23.12 23.93 11.59
CA ASP A 119 -23.44 25.36 11.60
C ASP A 119 -23.84 25.91 10.22
N ASN A 120 -23.50 25.17 9.15
CA ASN A 120 -23.57 25.65 7.77
C ASN A 120 -24.33 24.70 6.83
N LEU A 121 -25.33 23.95 7.35
CA LEU A 121 -26.12 23.00 6.55
C LEU A 121 -26.73 23.61 5.27
N TRP A 122 -27.05 24.91 5.29
CA TRP A 122 -27.63 25.61 4.14
C TRP A 122 -26.62 25.82 2.99
N TYR A 123 -25.32 25.96 3.28
CA TYR A 123 -24.26 26.00 2.27
C TYR A 123 -24.10 24.66 1.54
N LEU A 124 -24.64 23.58 2.11
CA LEU A 124 -24.58 22.23 1.54
C LEU A 124 -25.65 21.99 0.47
N ASN A 125 -26.51 22.97 0.18
CA ASN A 125 -27.56 22.85 -0.83
C ASN A 125 -27.04 22.62 -2.25
N ASN A 126 -25.78 22.97 -2.52
CA ASN A 126 -25.13 22.72 -3.80
C ASN A 126 -24.65 21.26 -3.96
N ALA A 127 -24.62 20.48 -2.88
CA ALA A 127 -24.26 19.06 -2.92
C ALA A 127 -25.37 18.23 -3.56
N GLN A 128 -24.97 17.29 -4.42
CA GLN A 128 -25.86 16.30 -5.04
C GLN A 128 -25.97 15.04 -4.17
N VAL A 129 -24.87 14.69 -3.47
CA VAL A 129 -24.81 13.51 -2.59
C VAL A 129 -24.27 13.92 -1.21
N VAL A 130 -24.91 13.41 -0.16
CA VAL A 130 -24.43 13.53 1.22
C VAL A 130 -23.82 12.21 1.65
N LEU A 131 -22.52 12.20 1.92
CA LEU A 131 -21.81 11.11 2.59
C LEU A 131 -21.97 11.30 4.10
N LEU A 132 -22.77 10.46 4.73
CA LEU A 132 -23.16 10.58 6.14
C LEU A 132 -22.42 9.53 6.96
N GLY A 133 -21.50 9.95 7.83
CA GLY A 133 -20.79 9.11 8.80
C GLY A 133 -21.45 9.13 10.18
N ALA A 134 -20.74 8.60 11.18
CA ALA A 134 -21.20 8.61 12.56
C ALA A 134 -21.12 10.03 13.14
N ASN A 135 -21.98 10.36 14.11
CA ASN A 135 -22.02 11.65 14.80
C ASN A 135 -21.92 12.88 13.85
N PRO A 136 -22.75 12.96 12.81
CA PRO A 136 -22.60 13.96 11.74
C PRO A 136 -22.81 15.40 12.21
N VAL A 137 -23.62 15.59 13.25
CA VAL A 137 -23.90 16.86 13.94
C VAL A 137 -24.22 16.57 15.42
N PRO A 138 -24.21 17.57 16.32
CA PRO A 138 -24.71 17.38 17.68
C PRO A 138 -26.17 16.90 17.69
N ALA A 139 -26.53 16.04 18.66
CA ALA A 139 -27.88 15.47 18.76
C ALA A 139 -29.01 16.53 18.79
N SER A 140 -28.74 17.71 19.36
CA SER A 140 -29.66 18.86 19.37
C SER A 140 -30.05 19.37 17.97
N GLN A 141 -29.26 19.02 16.94
CA GLN A 141 -29.49 19.43 15.56
C GLN A 141 -30.07 18.33 14.66
N TYR A 142 -30.37 17.14 15.20
CA TYR A 142 -30.90 16.01 14.42
C TYR A 142 -32.20 16.34 13.68
N GLY A 143 -33.07 17.17 14.27
CA GLY A 143 -34.29 17.64 13.59
C GLY A 143 -33.99 18.47 12.33
N LYS A 144 -32.99 19.36 12.40
CA LYS A 144 -32.55 20.16 11.24
C LYS A 144 -31.90 19.28 10.18
N LEU A 145 -31.04 18.35 10.61
CA LEU A 145 -30.36 17.42 9.72
C LEU A 145 -31.37 16.51 9.00
N LYS A 146 -32.34 15.94 9.71
CA LYS A 146 -33.40 15.11 9.13
C LYS A 146 -34.14 15.84 8.01
N LYS A 147 -34.59 17.08 8.27
CA LYS A 147 -35.26 17.92 7.27
C LYS A 147 -34.38 18.21 6.05
N PHE A 148 -33.08 18.40 6.26
CA PHE A 148 -32.12 18.58 5.17
C PHE A 148 -31.96 17.31 4.32
N LEU A 149 -31.93 16.12 4.94
CA LEU A 149 -31.72 14.84 4.26
C LEU A 149 -32.96 14.31 3.50
N GLU A 150 -34.18 14.73 3.87
CA GLU A 150 -35.44 14.21 3.31
C GLU A 150 -35.51 14.20 1.78
N ASN A 151 -34.92 15.21 1.13
CA ASN A 151 -34.91 15.40 -0.33
C ASN A 151 -33.49 15.35 -0.91
N ARG A 152 -32.58 14.59 -0.29
CA ARG A 152 -31.20 14.41 -0.76
C ARG A 152 -30.90 12.96 -1.03
N THR A 153 -29.99 12.71 -1.97
CA THR A 153 -29.35 11.41 -2.10
C THR A 153 -28.31 11.28 -0.99
N VAL A 154 -28.39 10.19 -0.24
CA VAL A 154 -27.54 9.95 0.94
C VAL A 154 -26.82 8.63 0.78
N VAL A 155 -25.52 8.63 1.07
CA VAL A 155 -24.75 7.41 1.34
C VAL A 155 -24.47 7.37 2.84
N ALA A 156 -25.16 6.50 3.55
CA ALA A 156 -24.95 6.23 4.97
C ALA A 156 -23.77 5.28 5.14
N LEU A 157 -22.68 5.78 5.70
CA LEU A 157 -21.50 5.01 6.09
C LEU A 157 -21.72 4.34 7.45
N PRO A 158 -20.85 3.41 7.86
CA PRO A 158 -21.00 2.69 9.12
C PRO A 158 -21.11 3.64 10.33
N GLY A 159 -22.15 3.44 11.14
CA GLY A 159 -22.45 4.26 12.31
C GLY A 159 -23.28 5.52 12.05
N ALA A 160 -23.68 5.77 10.81
CA ALA A 160 -24.61 6.86 10.49
C ALA A 160 -25.95 6.71 11.26
N PRO A 161 -26.57 7.82 11.69
CA PRO A 161 -27.85 7.79 12.42
C PRO A 161 -29.00 7.46 11.46
N LEU A 162 -29.24 6.15 11.27
CA LEU A 162 -30.22 5.62 10.31
C LEU A 162 -31.67 6.04 10.62
N GLU A 163 -31.98 6.42 11.86
CA GLU A 163 -33.27 6.96 12.27
C GLU A 163 -33.61 8.33 11.65
N LEU A 164 -32.59 9.04 11.14
CA LEU A 164 -32.78 10.28 10.38
C LEU A 164 -33.10 10.01 8.91
N LEU A 165 -32.94 8.77 8.46
CA LEU A 165 -33.12 8.35 7.08
C LEU A 165 -34.49 7.69 6.89
N PRO A 166 -35.01 7.72 5.65
CA PRO A 166 -36.27 7.06 5.36
C PRO A 166 -36.19 5.53 5.41
N GLY A 167 -37.33 4.88 5.65
CA GLY A 167 -37.44 3.42 5.62
C GLY A 167 -37.37 2.71 6.97
N ASN A 168 -37.39 3.47 8.09
CA ASN A 168 -37.34 2.89 9.46
C ASN A 168 -36.16 1.93 9.63
N LEU A 169 -35.00 2.35 9.14
CA LEU A 169 -33.81 1.52 9.01
C LEU A 169 -33.21 1.24 10.39
N LYS A 170 -32.89 -0.02 10.67
CA LYS A 170 -32.20 -0.43 11.91
C LYS A 170 -31.08 -1.41 11.60
N THR A 171 -29.96 -1.25 12.30
CA THR A 171 -28.82 -2.16 12.22
C THR A 171 -28.86 -3.15 13.39
N GLY A 172 -28.43 -4.38 13.11
CA GLY A 172 -28.11 -5.39 14.12
C GLY A 172 -26.87 -6.15 13.72
N VAL A 173 -26.51 -7.18 14.48
CA VAL A 173 -25.33 -8.01 14.22
C VAL A 173 -25.78 -9.43 13.89
N LYS A 174 -25.22 -10.03 12.85
CA LYS A 174 -25.44 -11.44 12.49
C LYS A 174 -24.12 -12.14 12.21
N PRO A 175 -24.02 -13.46 12.44
CA PRO A 175 -22.91 -14.25 11.91
C PRO A 175 -23.04 -14.31 10.38
N VAL A 176 -22.05 -13.76 9.68
CA VAL A 176 -22.00 -13.66 8.23
C VAL A 176 -20.74 -14.31 7.71
N PHE A 177 -20.90 -15.33 6.87
CA PHE A 177 -19.82 -16.02 6.19
C PHE A 177 -19.65 -15.53 4.74
N ARG A 178 -20.77 -15.20 4.10
CA ARG A 178 -20.84 -14.57 2.78
C ARG A 178 -22.11 -13.72 2.66
N ALA A 179 -22.16 -12.83 1.68
CA ALA A 179 -23.41 -12.18 1.26
C ALA A 179 -23.61 -12.29 -0.25
N ALA A 180 -24.86 -12.54 -0.67
CA ALA A 180 -25.26 -12.58 -2.07
C ALA A 180 -25.62 -11.18 -2.58
N LEU A 181 -25.31 -10.91 -3.85
CA LEU A 181 -25.63 -9.65 -4.52
C LEU A 181 -27.09 -9.63 -5.02
N PRO A 182 -27.73 -8.45 -5.01
CA PRO A 182 -28.98 -8.26 -5.75
C PRO A 182 -28.79 -8.50 -7.25
N LYS A 183 -29.79 -9.08 -7.90
CA LYS A 183 -29.77 -9.29 -9.35
C LYS A 183 -30.07 -7.98 -10.08
N ASN A 184 -29.26 -7.69 -11.11
CA ASN A 184 -29.52 -6.65 -12.12
C ASN A 184 -29.71 -5.23 -11.56
N ASP A 185 -29.14 -4.90 -10.40
CA ASP A 185 -29.21 -3.53 -9.87
C ASP A 185 -27.93 -2.74 -10.24
N PRO A 186 -28.05 -1.56 -10.88
CA PRO A 186 -26.90 -0.76 -11.31
C PRO A 186 -25.96 -0.33 -10.18
N LEU A 187 -26.45 -0.19 -8.94
CA LEU A 187 -25.59 0.19 -7.81
C LEU A 187 -24.53 -0.88 -7.53
N PHE A 188 -24.88 -2.15 -7.76
CA PHE A 188 -24.06 -3.31 -7.45
C PHE A 188 -23.31 -3.86 -8.67
N ALA A 189 -23.40 -3.20 -9.82
CA ALA A 189 -22.70 -3.59 -11.04
C ALA A 189 -21.18 -3.64 -10.83
N GLY A 190 -20.52 -4.66 -11.39
CA GLY A 190 -19.07 -4.85 -11.27
C GLY A 190 -18.60 -5.39 -9.92
N ILE A 191 -19.48 -5.57 -8.93
CA ILE A 191 -19.14 -6.24 -7.68
C ILE A 191 -19.21 -7.74 -7.88
N THR A 192 -18.18 -8.47 -7.45
CA THR A 192 -18.13 -9.92 -7.50
C THR A 192 -18.55 -10.52 -6.16
N GLU A 193 -19.27 -11.65 -6.20
CA GLU A 193 -19.61 -12.47 -5.03
C GLU A 193 -18.36 -12.87 -4.21
N ALA A 194 -17.20 -12.96 -4.87
CA ALA A 194 -15.94 -13.23 -4.19
C ALA A 194 -15.53 -12.12 -3.21
N ASP A 195 -15.90 -10.86 -3.47
CA ASP A 195 -15.64 -9.73 -2.58
C ASP A 195 -16.59 -9.70 -1.37
N LEU A 196 -17.69 -10.45 -1.42
CA LEU A 196 -18.62 -10.65 -0.31
C LEU A 196 -18.43 -12.01 0.39
N TYR A 197 -17.37 -12.74 0.08
CA TYR A 197 -17.02 -14.01 0.71
C TYR A 197 -15.88 -13.86 1.72
N PHE A 198 -16.15 -14.10 3.01
CA PHE A 198 -15.25 -13.78 4.12
C PHE A 198 -14.45 -14.95 4.69
N ARG A 199 -14.52 -16.15 4.06
CA ARG A 199 -13.85 -17.42 4.45
C ARG A 199 -14.24 -18.02 5.80
N GLU A 200 -14.54 -17.21 6.79
CA GLU A 200 -15.03 -17.62 8.10
C GLU A 200 -16.21 -16.73 8.51
N ALA A 201 -17.08 -17.29 9.35
CA ALA A 201 -18.24 -16.56 9.84
C ALA A 201 -17.79 -15.48 10.83
N GLN A 202 -18.15 -14.23 10.55
CA GLN A 202 -17.85 -13.08 11.41
C GLN A 202 -19.14 -12.41 11.85
N ASN A 203 -19.17 -11.89 13.07
CA ASN A 203 -20.30 -11.12 13.58
C ASN A 203 -20.27 -9.71 12.96
N LEU A 204 -21.01 -9.53 11.87
CA LEU A 204 -20.99 -8.31 11.06
C LEU A 204 -22.30 -7.52 11.20
N PRO A 205 -22.24 -6.18 11.06
CA PRO A 205 -23.41 -5.33 11.05
C PRO A 205 -24.25 -5.56 9.78
N VAL A 206 -25.55 -5.74 9.95
CA VAL A 206 -26.53 -5.92 8.87
C VAL A 206 -27.78 -5.07 9.15
N LEU A 207 -28.51 -4.68 8.11
CA LEU A 207 -29.86 -4.14 8.32
C LEU A 207 -30.78 -5.26 8.81
N THR A 208 -31.45 -5.01 9.93
CA THR A 208 -32.44 -5.91 10.55
C THR A 208 -33.87 -5.39 10.40
N SER A 209 -34.03 -4.09 10.15
CA SER A 209 -35.31 -3.48 9.79
C SER A 209 -35.09 -2.60 8.57
N MET A 210 -35.86 -2.84 7.52
CA MET A 210 -35.89 -2.11 6.27
C MET A 210 -37.20 -2.42 5.53
N PRO A 211 -37.64 -1.57 4.58
CA PRO A 211 -38.81 -1.87 3.77
C PRO A 211 -38.57 -3.06 2.83
N ASP A 212 -39.61 -3.84 2.54
CA ASP A 212 -39.50 -5.06 1.71
C ASP A 212 -39.02 -4.79 0.27
N TRP A 213 -39.21 -3.57 -0.23
CA TRP A 213 -38.78 -3.15 -1.57
C TRP A 213 -37.36 -2.55 -1.61
N MET A 214 -36.66 -2.50 -0.47
CA MET A 214 -35.26 -2.06 -0.44
C MET A 214 -34.38 -3.11 -1.12
N VAL A 215 -33.56 -2.69 -2.08
CA VAL A 215 -32.62 -3.57 -2.76
C VAL A 215 -31.41 -3.76 -1.85
N ALA A 216 -31.11 -4.99 -1.44
CA ALA A 216 -30.03 -5.26 -0.48
C ALA A 216 -29.31 -6.56 -0.77
N THR A 217 -28.04 -6.63 -0.37
CA THR A 217 -27.32 -7.92 -0.32
C THR A 217 -28.02 -8.87 0.67
N GLU A 218 -27.78 -10.16 0.54
CA GLU A 218 -28.32 -11.16 1.48
C GLU A 218 -27.19 -11.92 2.19
N PRO A 219 -26.92 -11.65 3.48
CA PRO A 219 -27.60 -10.70 4.36
C PRO A 219 -27.28 -9.22 4.03
N ALA A 220 -28.08 -8.30 4.55
CA ALA A 220 -28.09 -6.87 4.20
C ALA A 220 -26.92 -6.06 4.80
N LEU A 221 -25.71 -6.37 4.34
CA LEU A 221 -24.49 -5.58 4.57
C LEU A 221 -24.54 -4.25 3.80
N PHE A 222 -25.09 -4.27 2.60
CA PHE A 222 -25.23 -3.13 1.71
C PHE A 222 -26.64 -3.06 1.17
N ALA A 223 -27.23 -1.87 1.10
CA ALA A 223 -28.60 -1.70 0.65
C ALA A 223 -28.84 -0.35 -0.03
N LYS A 224 -29.89 -0.27 -0.85
CA LYS A 224 -30.37 0.91 -1.54
C LYS A 224 -31.87 1.02 -1.44
N LEU A 225 -32.35 2.17 -0.99
CA LEU A 225 -33.75 2.56 -1.02
C LEU A 225 -33.93 3.67 -2.04
N ASP A 226 -34.53 3.33 -3.18
CA ASP A 226 -34.86 4.31 -4.21
C ASP A 226 -36.14 5.08 -3.87
N ARG A 227 -36.16 6.36 -4.26
CA ARG A 227 -37.30 7.26 -4.26
C ARG A 227 -37.40 7.93 -5.62
N VAL A 228 -38.49 8.67 -5.85
CA VAL A 228 -38.78 9.31 -7.15
C VAL A 228 -37.61 10.15 -7.68
N SER A 229 -36.91 10.89 -6.80
CA SER A 229 -35.83 11.81 -7.19
C SER A 229 -34.56 11.68 -6.36
N THR A 230 -34.52 10.75 -5.41
CA THR A 230 -33.39 10.56 -4.48
C THR A 230 -33.17 9.09 -4.18
N ALA A 231 -32.01 8.75 -3.63
CA ALA A 231 -31.74 7.41 -3.13
C ALA A 231 -31.05 7.45 -1.76
N THR A 232 -31.36 6.49 -0.91
CA THR A 232 -30.60 6.23 0.32
C THR A 232 -29.81 4.94 0.14
N VAL A 233 -28.49 5.05 0.05
CA VAL A 233 -27.56 3.92 0.01
C VAL A 233 -27.00 3.72 1.42
N VAL A 234 -26.96 2.48 1.89
CA VAL A 234 -26.44 2.12 3.21
C VAL A 234 -25.27 1.17 3.04
N LEU A 235 -24.11 1.59 3.54
CA LEU A 235 -22.90 0.78 3.65
C LEU A 235 -22.72 0.45 5.14
N ASN A 236 -23.27 -0.68 5.62
CA ASN A 236 -23.14 -1.03 7.05
C ASN A 236 -21.75 -1.53 7.42
N LEU A 237 -21.03 -2.09 6.44
CA LEU A 237 -19.74 -2.74 6.66
C LEU A 237 -18.59 -1.82 6.23
N ALA A 238 -17.73 -1.46 7.18
CA ALA A 238 -16.44 -0.83 6.91
C ALA A 238 -15.35 -1.89 6.66
N PRO A 239 -14.30 -1.57 5.89
CA PRO A 239 -13.21 -2.50 5.62
C PRO A 239 -12.44 -2.93 6.89
N ASP A 240 -12.31 -2.07 7.89
CA ASP A 240 -11.60 -2.39 9.14
C ASP A 240 -12.40 -3.32 10.08
N MET A 241 -13.67 -3.59 9.76
CA MET A 241 -14.52 -4.52 10.50
C MET A 241 -14.28 -5.98 10.12
N VAL A 242 -13.68 -6.25 8.95
CA VAL A 242 -13.38 -7.61 8.49
C VAL A 242 -11.87 -7.83 8.64
N LYS A 243 -11.44 -8.52 9.69
CA LYS A 243 -10.00 -8.66 10.03
C LYS A 243 -9.31 -9.89 9.42
N VAL A 244 -10.03 -10.61 8.55
CA VAL A 244 -9.55 -11.86 7.98
C VAL A 244 -8.91 -11.59 6.63
N PHE A 245 -7.59 -11.75 6.54
CA PHE A 245 -6.82 -11.74 5.29
C PHE A 245 -7.26 -10.60 4.34
N TRP A 246 -7.61 -10.90 3.08
CA TRP A 246 -8.09 -9.94 2.08
C TRP A 246 -9.42 -9.22 2.41
N GLY A 247 -10.03 -9.46 3.57
CA GLY A 247 -11.31 -8.88 3.99
C GLY A 247 -11.39 -7.35 3.81
N PRO A 248 -10.43 -6.57 4.34
CA PRO A 248 -10.43 -5.11 4.16
C PRO A 248 -10.34 -4.71 2.69
N GLU A 249 -9.53 -5.42 1.90
CA GLU A 249 -9.33 -5.17 0.47
C GLU A 249 -10.61 -5.41 -0.33
N LYS A 250 -11.31 -6.52 -0.02
CA LYS A 250 -12.58 -6.90 -0.63
C LYS A 250 -13.68 -5.88 -0.35
N VAL A 251 -13.85 -5.50 0.92
CA VAL A 251 -14.85 -4.49 1.31
C VAL A 251 -14.53 -3.13 0.70
N MET A 252 -13.25 -2.77 0.56
CA MET A 252 -12.85 -1.57 -0.18
C MET A 252 -13.24 -1.59 -1.65
N ARG A 253 -13.11 -2.73 -2.34
CA ARG A 253 -13.59 -2.85 -3.71
C ARG A 253 -15.10 -2.70 -3.82
N VAL A 254 -15.86 -3.25 -2.87
CA VAL A 254 -17.31 -3.07 -2.80
C VAL A 254 -17.68 -1.58 -2.68
N TRP A 255 -17.06 -0.85 -1.74
CA TRP A 255 -17.27 0.59 -1.60
C TRP A 255 -16.88 1.33 -2.88
N SER A 256 -15.72 0.99 -3.47
CA SER A 256 -15.23 1.63 -4.69
C SER A 256 -16.19 1.46 -5.86
N ALA A 257 -16.73 0.25 -6.06
CA ALA A 257 -17.69 -0.03 -7.11
C ALA A 257 -19.00 0.75 -6.90
N VAL A 258 -19.54 0.75 -5.66
CA VAL A 258 -20.74 1.53 -5.32
C VAL A 258 -20.53 3.01 -5.62
N PHE A 259 -19.40 3.58 -5.19
CA PHE A 259 -19.09 4.99 -5.44
C PHE A 259 -18.90 5.30 -6.93
N ASN A 260 -18.23 4.43 -7.68
CA ASN A 260 -18.06 4.56 -9.11
C ASN A 260 -19.42 4.52 -9.85
N ASN A 261 -20.30 3.58 -9.47
CA ASN A 261 -21.65 3.44 -10.03
C ASN A 261 -22.55 4.64 -9.71
N MET A 262 -22.31 5.31 -8.58
CA MET A 262 -22.96 6.59 -8.22
C MET A 262 -22.31 7.82 -8.86
N ASN A 263 -21.27 7.64 -9.67
CA ASN A 263 -20.47 8.72 -10.26
C ASN A 263 -19.86 9.66 -9.21
N LEU A 264 -19.45 9.13 -8.06
CA LEU A 264 -18.70 9.88 -7.04
C LEU A 264 -17.21 9.89 -7.42
N GLY A 265 -16.54 11.02 -7.17
CA GLY A 265 -15.13 11.17 -7.55
C GLY A 265 -14.22 10.34 -6.65
N LEU A 266 -13.47 9.39 -7.22
CA LEU A 266 -12.44 8.61 -6.54
C LEU A 266 -11.07 8.79 -7.18
N GLY A 267 -10.02 8.38 -6.46
CA GLY A 267 -8.65 8.42 -6.94
C GLY A 267 -8.02 9.80 -6.76
N LYS A 268 -7.03 9.88 -5.87
CA LYS A 268 -6.28 11.12 -5.60
C LYS A 268 -5.31 11.39 -6.74
N ASP A 269 -5.78 12.08 -7.78
CA ASP A 269 -5.00 12.44 -8.97
C ASP A 269 -4.12 11.28 -9.46
N LEU A 270 -4.73 10.08 -9.56
CA LEU A 270 -4.04 8.86 -9.89
C LEU A 270 -3.22 9.07 -11.17
N LYS A 271 -1.90 8.87 -11.06
CA LYS A 271 -0.98 8.84 -12.19
C LYS A 271 -0.70 7.38 -12.54
N LEU A 272 -0.47 7.11 -13.81
CA LEU A 272 -0.18 5.78 -14.34
C LEU A 272 1.29 5.69 -14.73
N PHE A 273 1.91 4.56 -14.43
CA PHE A 273 3.33 4.25 -14.62
C PHE A 273 4.28 5.24 -13.92
N THR A 274 3.88 5.74 -12.74
CA THR A 274 4.67 6.71 -11.97
C THR A 274 5.07 6.24 -10.57
N ALA A 275 4.62 5.06 -10.13
CA ALA A 275 5.00 4.53 -8.83
C ALA A 275 6.52 4.43 -8.67
N SER A 276 7.01 5.07 -7.62
CA SER A 276 8.37 4.94 -7.12
C SER A 276 8.65 3.58 -6.49
N LYS A 277 7.61 2.82 -6.15
CA LYS A 277 7.66 1.58 -5.38
C LYS A 277 6.99 0.43 -6.13
N SER A 278 7.56 -0.75 -5.99
CA SER A 278 7.11 -2.04 -6.52
C SER A 278 6.91 -3.04 -5.36
N ARG A 279 6.45 -4.25 -5.68
CA ARG A 279 6.17 -5.34 -4.72
C ARG A 279 5.40 -4.87 -3.48
N HIS A 280 4.09 -4.68 -3.63
CA HIS A 280 3.21 -4.27 -2.52
C HIS A 280 3.58 -2.91 -1.89
N ASN A 281 4.06 -1.94 -2.68
CA ASN A 281 4.49 -0.63 -2.21
C ASN A 281 5.64 -0.68 -1.17
N THR A 282 6.45 -1.74 -1.18
CA THR A 282 7.57 -1.90 -0.22
C THR A 282 8.93 -1.59 -0.83
N LEU A 283 9.13 -1.85 -2.12
CA LEU A 283 10.45 -1.76 -2.76
C LEU A 283 10.55 -0.58 -3.70
N LYS A 284 11.37 0.43 -3.35
CA LYS A 284 11.65 1.52 -4.29
C LYS A 284 12.42 1.04 -5.53
N PHE A 285 12.05 1.55 -6.69
CA PHE A 285 12.83 1.37 -7.91
C PHE A 285 14.18 2.06 -7.75
N ARG A 286 15.24 1.33 -8.09
CA ARG A 286 16.62 1.81 -8.05
C ARG A 286 17.04 2.09 -9.50
N PHE A 287 17.50 3.31 -9.77
CA PHE A 287 18.15 3.62 -11.05
C PHE A 287 19.47 2.85 -11.19
N GLY A 288 20.19 2.69 -10.07
CA GLY A 288 21.41 1.90 -10.02
C GLY A 288 21.80 1.50 -8.60
N LYS A 289 22.74 0.55 -8.53
CA LYS A 289 23.36 0.05 -7.31
C LYS A 289 24.89 0.06 -7.49
N ALA A 290 25.61 0.49 -6.47
CA ALA A 290 27.06 0.46 -6.39
C ALA A 290 27.48 -0.30 -5.12
N GLU A 291 28.43 -1.21 -5.28
CA GLU A 291 28.94 -2.05 -4.20
C GLU A 291 30.00 -1.29 -3.39
N LEU A 292 30.10 -1.59 -2.10
CA LEU A 292 31.23 -1.13 -1.29
C LEU A 292 32.43 -2.04 -1.53
N GLU A 293 33.58 -1.44 -1.79
CA GLU A 293 34.85 -2.09 -2.10
C GLU A 293 35.89 -1.78 -1.03
N ASN A 294 36.97 -2.56 -0.99
CA ASN A 294 38.14 -2.34 -0.14
C ASN A 294 37.81 -2.08 1.35
N ALA A 295 36.81 -2.78 1.88
CA ALA A 295 36.40 -2.65 3.27
C ALA A 295 37.56 -3.06 4.20
N ALA A 296 37.84 -2.21 5.19
CA ALA A 296 38.87 -2.44 6.19
C ALA A 296 38.39 -1.94 7.55
N LEU A 297 38.82 -2.60 8.62
CA LEU A 297 38.42 -2.35 10.01
C LEU A 297 39.63 -1.91 10.85
N LYS A 298 39.40 -0.97 11.75
CA LYS A 298 40.32 -0.55 12.81
C LYS A 298 39.57 -0.56 14.14
N LEU A 299 40.03 -1.32 15.13
CA LEU A 299 39.47 -1.26 16.48
C LEU A 299 39.83 0.08 17.13
N ASP A 300 38.91 0.64 17.91
CA ASP A 300 39.06 1.95 18.56
C ASP A 300 38.62 1.85 20.03
N PRO A 301 39.37 1.12 20.87
CA PRO A 301 38.94 0.77 22.23
C PRO A 301 38.68 1.99 23.12
N GLU A 302 39.44 3.07 22.91
CA GLU A 302 39.32 4.34 23.65
C GLU A 302 38.36 5.33 22.99
N ASN A 303 37.82 5.01 21.81
CA ASN A 303 36.89 5.83 21.08
C ASN A 303 37.44 7.23 20.73
N THR A 304 38.66 7.27 20.22
CA THR A 304 39.39 8.50 19.86
C THR A 304 39.53 8.72 18.36
N GLY A 305 39.15 7.71 17.56
CA GLY A 305 39.25 7.76 16.11
C GLY A 305 38.37 8.85 15.48
N THR A 306 38.77 9.27 14.28
CA THR A 306 38.09 10.33 13.54
C THR A 306 37.75 9.87 12.12
N PRO A 307 36.75 10.49 11.44
CA PRO A 307 36.47 10.18 10.04
C PRO A 307 37.59 10.57 9.07
N ALA A 308 38.65 11.25 9.54
CA ALA A 308 39.84 11.59 8.76
C ALA A 308 40.95 10.54 8.86
N ASP A 309 40.82 9.54 9.72
CA ASP A 309 41.83 8.51 9.92
C ASP A 309 42.03 7.67 8.65
N THR A 310 43.29 7.43 8.28
CA THR A 310 43.66 6.62 7.10
C THR A 310 44.54 5.42 7.42
N GLU A 311 45.10 5.34 8.62
CA GLU A 311 46.07 4.32 9.03
C GLU A 311 45.49 3.34 10.06
N GLY A 312 46.11 2.15 10.16
CA GLY A 312 45.74 1.12 11.13
C GLY A 312 44.52 0.26 10.76
N PHE A 313 44.04 0.37 9.52
CA PHE A 313 42.93 -0.43 9.01
C PHE A 313 43.43 -1.77 8.44
N VAL A 314 42.75 -2.85 8.81
CA VAL A 314 43.01 -4.22 8.35
C VAL A 314 41.86 -4.67 7.43
N PRO A 315 42.13 -5.26 6.25
CA PRO A 315 41.08 -5.67 5.32
C PRO A 315 40.06 -6.64 5.95
N VAL A 316 38.78 -6.42 5.65
CA VAL A 316 37.64 -7.23 6.12
C VAL A 316 36.59 -7.42 5.03
N LYS A 317 35.67 -8.36 5.25
CA LYS A 317 34.45 -8.52 4.45
C LYS A 317 33.26 -7.98 5.24
N LEU A 318 32.43 -7.19 4.57
CA LEU A 318 31.13 -6.78 5.13
C LEU A 318 30.17 -7.97 5.13
N GLY A 319 29.18 -7.96 6.03
CA GLY A 319 28.21 -9.05 6.19
C GLY A 319 28.66 -10.16 7.14
N ILE A 320 29.79 -9.98 7.82
CA ILE A 320 30.35 -10.95 8.76
C ILE A 320 30.73 -10.20 10.05
N PRO A 321 30.33 -10.67 11.25
CA PRO A 321 30.77 -10.10 12.52
C PRO A 321 32.29 -9.99 12.61
N TRP A 322 32.83 -8.95 13.26
CA TRP A 322 34.28 -8.75 13.31
C TRP A 322 35.00 -9.86 14.09
N GLU A 323 34.36 -10.50 15.06
CA GLU A 323 34.97 -11.57 15.85
C GLU A 323 35.22 -12.81 15.00
N ASP A 324 34.28 -13.10 14.10
CA ASP A 324 34.36 -14.22 13.16
C ASP A 324 35.42 -13.95 12.06
N GLN A 325 35.93 -12.71 11.99
CA GLN A 325 37.04 -12.29 11.13
C GLN A 325 38.38 -12.14 11.89
N GLY A 326 38.43 -12.52 13.17
CA GLY A 326 39.65 -12.56 13.97
C GLY A 326 39.91 -11.33 14.84
N PHE A 327 38.99 -10.38 14.91
CA PHE A 327 39.08 -9.23 15.82
C PHE A 327 38.53 -9.61 17.19
N THR A 328 39.37 -10.30 17.96
CA THR A 328 39.02 -10.91 19.25
C THR A 328 39.85 -10.38 20.42
N GLN A 329 40.46 -9.21 20.25
CA GLN A 329 41.19 -8.54 21.33
C GLN A 329 40.18 -8.10 22.40
N LYS A 330 40.50 -8.19 23.68
CA LYS A 330 39.61 -7.65 24.72
C LYS A 330 39.77 -6.14 24.82
N ASN A 331 38.68 -5.39 24.79
CA ASN A 331 38.71 -3.95 25.05
C ASN A 331 38.86 -3.68 26.57
N PRO A 332 39.98 -3.08 27.04
CA PRO A 332 40.15 -2.79 28.46
C PRO A 332 39.38 -1.55 28.93
N HIS A 333 38.90 -0.71 28.00
CA HIS A 333 38.20 0.55 28.29
C HIS A 333 36.69 0.43 28.25
N TYR A 334 36.15 -0.75 27.94
CA TYR A 334 34.72 -1.00 27.89
C TYR A 334 34.37 -2.30 28.63
N SER A 335 33.21 -2.30 29.28
CA SER A 335 32.65 -3.48 29.93
C SER A 335 31.15 -3.52 29.67
N PRO A 336 30.61 -4.64 29.14
CA PRO A 336 29.19 -4.78 28.87
C PRO A 336 28.33 -4.49 30.11
N VAL A 337 27.30 -3.65 29.93
CA VAL A 337 26.37 -3.29 31.00
C VAL A 337 25.09 -4.12 30.86
N ASN A 338 24.83 -5.00 31.83
CA ASN A 338 23.63 -5.85 31.89
C ASN A 338 23.34 -6.70 30.63
N PRO A 339 24.30 -7.49 30.11
CA PRO A 339 24.03 -8.36 28.97
C PRO A 339 22.95 -9.41 29.31
N PRO A 340 22.04 -9.76 28.39
CA PRO A 340 21.07 -10.83 28.62
C PRO A 340 21.76 -12.15 28.98
N LYS A 341 21.26 -12.88 29.99
CA LYS A 341 21.86 -14.16 30.46
C LYS A 341 22.03 -15.24 29.38
N ARG A 342 21.30 -15.12 28.27
CA ARG A 342 21.33 -16.02 27.11
C ARG A 342 22.36 -15.63 26.05
N MET A 343 23.03 -14.49 26.21
CA MET A 343 24.01 -14.00 25.23
C MET A 343 25.35 -14.69 25.43
N VAL A 344 25.98 -15.12 24.32
CA VAL A 344 27.34 -15.66 24.33
C VAL A 344 28.31 -14.49 24.46
N PRO A 345 29.14 -14.42 25.51
CA PRO A 345 30.16 -13.38 25.62
C PRO A 345 31.10 -13.45 24.43
N ARG A 346 31.30 -12.32 23.77
CA ARG A 346 32.30 -12.16 22.72
C ARG A 346 33.48 -11.37 23.27
N PRO A 347 34.67 -11.54 22.68
CA PRO A 347 35.89 -10.99 23.25
C PRO A 347 36.06 -9.48 23.06
N TYR A 348 35.58 -8.89 21.96
CA TYR A 348 35.66 -7.45 21.72
C TYR A 348 34.28 -6.81 21.73
N ASP A 349 34.00 -5.99 22.74
CA ASP A 349 32.86 -5.09 22.79
C ASP A 349 33.39 -3.64 22.85
N GLY A 350 32.76 -2.70 22.16
CA GLY A 350 33.18 -1.30 22.13
C GLY A 350 33.17 -0.68 20.74
N TYR A 351 34.07 0.27 20.49
CA TYR A 351 34.06 1.06 19.26
C TYR A 351 35.01 0.51 18.20
N ALA A 352 34.62 0.55 16.94
CA ALA A 352 35.48 0.24 15.81
C ALA A 352 35.15 1.17 14.63
N TRP A 353 36.10 1.33 13.72
CA TRP A 353 35.92 2.08 12.49
C TRP A 353 36.04 1.16 11.28
N TYR A 354 35.11 1.29 10.36
CA TYR A 354 35.22 0.76 9.02
C TYR A 354 35.57 1.87 8.04
N ARG A 355 36.43 1.54 7.08
CA ARG A 355 36.74 2.36 5.91
C ARG A 355 36.46 1.54 4.65
N CYS A 356 35.62 2.06 3.76
CA CYS A 356 35.30 1.44 2.47
C CYS A 356 35.45 2.46 1.35
N THR A 357 35.64 1.98 0.12
CA THR A 357 35.57 2.79 -1.10
C THR A 357 34.31 2.44 -1.90
N VAL A 358 33.82 3.38 -2.70
CA VAL A 358 32.73 3.14 -3.64
C VAL A 358 32.84 4.07 -4.84
N LYS A 359 32.75 3.51 -6.05
CA LYS A 359 32.73 4.30 -7.28
C LYS A 359 31.29 4.70 -7.61
N ILE A 360 31.01 6.00 -7.61
CA ILE A 360 29.68 6.51 -7.96
C ILE A 360 29.69 6.99 -9.42
N PRO A 361 28.88 6.41 -10.32
CA PRO A 361 28.85 6.83 -11.72
C PRO A 361 28.45 8.29 -11.93
N ALA A 362 29.00 8.95 -12.94
CA ALA A 362 28.64 10.33 -13.29
C ALA A 362 27.15 10.48 -13.67
N SER A 363 26.54 9.42 -14.19
CA SER A 363 25.12 9.37 -14.55
C SER A 363 24.18 9.54 -13.35
N TRP A 364 24.67 9.40 -12.11
CA TRP A 364 23.86 9.52 -10.90
C TRP A 364 23.68 10.97 -10.42
N LYS A 365 24.30 11.96 -11.07
CA LYS A 365 24.34 13.36 -10.61
C LYS A 365 22.96 14.01 -10.38
N ASN A 366 21.94 13.56 -11.10
CA ASN A 366 20.56 14.08 -10.99
C ASN A 366 19.64 13.17 -10.16
N TYR A 367 20.19 12.15 -9.51
CA TYR A 367 19.45 11.18 -8.70
C TYR A 367 19.69 11.43 -7.21
N THR A 368 18.74 11.01 -6.37
CA THR A 368 18.95 10.94 -4.92
C THR A 368 19.83 9.75 -4.60
N VAL A 369 20.99 10.00 -4.00
CA VAL A 369 21.92 8.95 -3.59
C VAL A 369 21.69 8.57 -2.13
N ARG A 370 21.63 7.27 -1.83
CA ARG A 370 21.41 6.74 -0.48
C ARG A 370 22.34 5.58 -0.15
N LEU A 371 22.79 5.54 1.10
CA LEU A 371 23.34 4.33 1.69
C LEU A 371 22.19 3.47 2.22
N THR A 372 22.10 2.21 1.77
CA THR A 372 21.04 1.29 2.19
C THR A 372 21.56 -0.11 2.49
N GLY A 373 20.99 -0.77 3.50
CA GLY A 373 21.32 -2.16 3.85
C GLY A 373 21.71 -2.31 5.32
N GLY A 374 22.71 -3.15 5.60
CA GLY A 374 23.07 -3.58 6.94
C GLY A 374 22.33 -4.86 7.35
N PRO A 375 22.13 -5.11 8.66
CA PRO A 375 22.31 -4.14 9.74
C PRO A 375 23.78 -3.90 10.13
N VAL A 376 23.98 -2.87 10.94
CA VAL A 376 25.22 -2.62 11.68
C VAL A 376 24.91 -2.85 13.16
N ASP A 377 25.65 -3.75 13.79
CA ASP A 377 25.41 -4.21 15.16
C ASP A 377 26.45 -3.56 16.11
N ASP A 378 26.06 -2.77 17.12
CA ASP A 378 24.70 -2.32 17.48
C ASP A 378 24.35 -0.97 16.84
N CYS A 379 25.26 0.00 17.00
CA CYS A 379 25.06 1.41 16.67
C CYS A 379 26.06 1.86 15.62
N ASP A 380 25.71 2.89 14.87
CA ASP A 380 26.64 3.51 13.93
C ASP A 380 26.52 5.03 13.81
N TRP A 381 27.63 5.62 13.38
CA TRP A 381 27.72 6.96 12.80
C TRP A 381 28.44 6.83 11.47
N THR A 382 27.74 7.15 10.39
CA THR A 382 28.23 6.93 9.04
C THR A 382 28.56 8.25 8.35
N TYR A 383 29.75 8.33 7.78
CA TYR A 383 30.31 9.49 7.10
C TYR A 383 30.64 9.15 5.64
N PHE A 384 30.33 10.07 4.73
CA PHE A 384 30.66 9.97 3.32
C PHE A 384 31.58 11.13 2.93
N ASN A 385 32.78 10.82 2.43
CA ASN A 385 33.84 11.80 2.17
C ASN A 385 34.06 12.78 3.36
N GLY A 386 34.04 12.25 4.59
CA GLY A 386 34.22 13.02 5.82
C GLY A 386 32.96 13.71 6.37
N ARG A 387 31.87 13.79 5.62
CA ARG A 387 30.59 14.39 6.08
C ARG A 387 29.69 13.35 6.72
N LEU A 388 29.18 13.61 7.92
CA LEU A 388 28.18 12.74 8.57
C LEU A 388 26.89 12.71 7.72
N ILE A 389 26.45 11.52 7.31
CA ILE A 389 25.23 11.32 6.51
C ILE A 389 24.10 10.66 7.31
N GLY A 390 24.39 10.01 8.43
CA GLY A 390 23.39 9.36 9.26
C GLY A 390 23.96 8.72 10.52
N LYS A 391 23.06 8.42 11.45
CA LYS A 391 23.35 7.65 12.66
C LYS A 391 22.14 6.83 13.08
N THR A 392 22.37 5.60 13.52
CA THR A 392 21.36 4.76 14.17
C THR A 392 21.96 4.29 15.48
N THR A 393 21.37 4.74 16.58
CA THR A 393 21.86 4.55 17.93
C THR A 393 20.71 4.16 18.85
N LEU A 394 21.01 3.69 20.05
CA LEU A 394 19.99 3.32 21.03
C LEU A 394 19.12 4.49 21.49
N GLU A 395 19.60 5.73 21.32
CA GLU A 395 18.81 6.94 21.60
C GLU A 395 17.67 7.13 20.58
N ASN A 396 17.87 6.73 19.33
CA ASN A 396 16.90 6.95 18.25
C ASN A 396 16.22 5.66 17.75
N ASN A 397 16.75 4.50 18.11
CA ASN A 397 16.18 3.20 17.79
C ASN A 397 16.63 2.15 18.81
N ALA A 398 15.70 1.64 19.62
CA ALA A 398 15.98 0.61 20.62
C ALA A 398 16.45 -0.73 20.00
N ASP A 399 16.05 -1.01 18.76
CA ASP A 399 16.42 -2.20 17.99
C ASP A 399 17.51 -1.89 16.94
N SER A 400 18.47 -1.02 17.29
CA SER A 400 19.52 -0.54 16.38
C SER A 400 20.32 -1.67 15.73
N TYR A 401 20.58 -2.76 16.45
CA TYR A 401 21.29 -3.95 15.98
C TYR A 401 20.61 -4.68 14.80
N ALA A 402 19.30 -4.56 14.67
CA ALA A 402 18.52 -5.23 13.61
C ALA A 402 18.06 -4.26 12.51
N ALA A 403 18.16 -2.95 12.75
CA ALA A 403 17.63 -1.95 11.84
C ALA A 403 18.42 -1.86 10.53
N LEU A 404 17.73 -1.87 9.39
CA LEU A 404 18.38 -1.54 8.12
C LEU A 404 18.67 -0.05 8.03
N ARG A 405 19.86 0.30 7.55
CA ARG A 405 20.29 1.67 7.32
C ARG A 405 19.66 2.22 6.05
N ASN A 406 19.29 3.49 6.10
CA ASN A 406 18.74 4.24 4.98
C ASN A 406 19.08 5.73 5.15
N TYR A 407 20.27 6.11 4.72
CA TYR A 407 20.80 7.47 4.88
C TYR A 407 20.90 8.17 3.54
N VAL A 408 20.38 9.40 3.45
CA VAL A 408 20.55 10.25 2.27
C VAL A 408 21.99 10.75 2.24
N ILE A 409 22.65 10.62 1.10
CA ILE A 409 23.97 11.18 0.85
C ILE A 409 23.77 12.53 0.16
N PRO A 410 24.13 13.66 0.79
CA PRO A 410 24.04 14.98 0.16
C PRO A 410 24.82 15.00 -1.16
N ALA A 411 24.20 15.51 -2.24
CA ALA A 411 24.80 15.47 -3.58
C ALA A 411 26.14 16.23 -3.66
N ASP A 412 26.30 17.29 -2.87
CA ASP A 412 27.54 18.06 -2.71
C ASP A 412 28.65 17.30 -1.97
N ALA A 413 28.32 16.22 -1.25
CA ALA A 413 29.30 15.32 -0.64
C ALA A 413 29.77 14.23 -1.61
N VAL A 414 29.13 14.06 -2.77
CA VAL A 414 29.43 12.98 -3.73
C VAL A 414 30.37 13.48 -4.84
N LYS A 415 31.47 12.74 -5.04
CA LYS A 415 32.34 12.88 -6.20
C LYS A 415 31.82 11.98 -7.32
N PHE A 416 30.92 12.53 -8.15
CA PHE A 416 30.30 11.79 -9.26
C PHE A 416 31.32 11.50 -10.38
N GLY A 417 31.36 10.25 -10.83
CA GLY A 417 32.34 9.73 -11.80
C GLY A 417 33.62 9.17 -11.16
N GLU A 418 33.77 9.32 -9.85
CA GLU A 418 35.01 9.05 -9.11
C GLU A 418 34.79 8.06 -7.94
N GLU A 419 35.89 7.67 -7.32
CA GLU A 419 35.88 6.93 -6.07
C GLU A 419 35.57 7.85 -4.88
N ASN A 420 34.73 7.35 -3.98
CA ASN A 420 34.30 8.02 -2.76
C ASN A 420 34.68 7.16 -1.55
N THR A 421 34.85 7.77 -0.39
CA THR A 421 35.19 7.08 0.85
C THR A 421 33.98 7.06 1.80
N LEU A 422 33.68 5.88 2.35
CA LEU A 422 32.70 5.67 3.41
C LEU A 422 33.44 5.32 4.70
N MET A 423 33.19 6.08 5.76
CA MET A 423 33.69 5.79 7.11
C MET A 423 32.50 5.47 8.02
N ILE A 424 32.56 4.37 8.76
CA ILE A 424 31.49 3.96 9.67
C ILE A 424 32.12 3.74 11.05
N ARG A 425 31.74 4.58 12.01
CA ARG A 425 32.03 4.33 13.42
C ARG A 425 30.95 3.41 13.95
N VAL A 426 31.33 2.23 14.42
CA VAL A 426 30.44 1.24 15.01
C VAL A 426 30.66 1.21 16.51
N PHE A 427 29.58 1.05 17.26
CA PHE A 427 29.62 0.74 18.68
C PHE A 427 28.81 -0.51 18.94
N ASP A 428 29.45 -1.53 19.51
CA ASP A 428 28.82 -2.75 19.97
C ASP A 428 28.81 -2.78 21.50
N ARG A 429 27.65 -3.04 22.10
CA ARG A 429 27.54 -3.14 23.56
C ARG A 429 27.88 -4.52 24.09
N TRP A 430 27.57 -5.57 23.33
CA TRP A 430 27.83 -6.95 23.66
C TRP A 430 27.42 -7.86 22.50
N GLY A 431 28.08 -9.00 22.38
CA GLY A 431 27.69 -10.01 21.41
C GLY A 431 28.50 -9.83 20.13
N GLY A 432 27.91 -10.10 18.96
CA GLY A 432 28.65 -9.99 17.71
C GLY A 432 28.55 -8.58 17.15
N GLY A 433 29.66 -7.90 16.97
CA GLY A 433 29.65 -6.53 16.47
C GLY A 433 30.04 -6.38 14.98
N GLY A 434 29.72 -5.21 14.44
CA GLY A 434 30.21 -4.76 13.13
C GLY A 434 29.14 -4.60 12.06
N VAL A 435 29.57 -4.48 10.81
CA VAL A 435 28.67 -4.42 9.66
C VAL A 435 28.29 -5.85 9.25
N VAL A 436 27.27 -6.40 9.92
CA VAL A 436 26.91 -7.83 9.85
C VAL A 436 25.94 -8.17 8.72
N GLY A 437 25.40 -7.18 8.01
CA GLY A 437 24.63 -7.40 6.80
C GLY A 437 25.09 -6.58 5.59
N PRO A 438 24.57 -6.88 4.40
CA PRO A 438 25.05 -6.28 3.17
C PRO A 438 24.70 -4.79 3.06
N LEU A 439 25.64 -3.94 2.67
CA LEU A 439 25.50 -2.49 2.65
C LEU A 439 25.89 -1.92 1.28
N TYR A 440 25.09 -1.01 0.72
CA TYR A 440 25.22 -0.57 -0.67
C TYR A 440 24.94 0.92 -0.89
N VAL A 441 25.63 1.42 -1.92
CA VAL A 441 25.35 2.59 -2.77
C VAL A 441 24.06 2.51 -3.60
N VAL A 442 22.98 3.29 -3.44
CA VAL A 442 21.88 3.30 -4.43
C VAL A 442 21.55 4.69 -4.95
N ALA A 443 21.13 4.76 -6.20
CA ALA A 443 20.51 5.94 -6.81
C ALA A 443 19.01 5.70 -7.00
N GLU A 444 18.20 6.63 -6.50
CA GLU A 444 16.75 6.70 -6.67
C GLU A 444 16.40 7.97 -7.45
N ASP A 445 15.33 7.97 -8.24
CA ASP A 445 14.89 9.18 -8.94
C ASP A 445 14.62 10.30 -7.91
N SER A 446 15.23 11.47 -8.10
CA SER A 446 15.05 12.62 -7.22
C SER A 446 13.65 13.21 -7.29
N ALA A 447 12.94 13.00 -8.41
CA ALA A 447 11.55 13.39 -8.60
C ALA A 447 10.55 12.33 -8.09
N SER A 448 11.02 11.15 -7.66
CA SER A 448 10.17 10.08 -7.16
C SER A 448 9.59 10.45 -5.79
N ALA A 449 8.40 11.04 -5.79
CA ALA A 449 7.50 11.08 -4.65
C ALA A 449 6.63 9.81 -4.66
N ASP A 450 6.25 9.31 -3.48
CA ASP A 450 5.27 8.22 -3.41
C ASP A 450 3.94 8.74 -4.02
N ALA A 451 3.62 8.23 -5.21
CA ALA A 451 2.33 8.47 -5.82
C ALA A 451 1.23 7.81 -4.96
N TRP A 452 0.03 8.39 -5.01
CA TRP A 452 -1.12 7.75 -4.38
C TRP A 452 -1.35 6.38 -5.02
N SER A 453 -1.37 5.34 -4.19
CA SER A 453 -1.61 3.97 -4.64
C SER A 453 -3.10 3.65 -4.60
N PRO A 454 -3.65 2.98 -5.64
CA PRO A 454 -5.03 2.49 -5.66
C PRO A 454 -5.23 1.20 -4.84
N TYR A 455 -4.19 0.79 -4.09
CA TYR A 455 -4.24 -0.31 -3.13
C TYR A 455 -4.11 0.17 -1.69
N ILE A 456 -4.75 -0.55 -0.76
CA ILE A 456 -4.53 -0.41 0.69
C ILE A 456 -3.05 -0.57 1.06
N ASP A 457 -2.63 0.03 2.18
CA ASP A 457 -1.20 0.08 2.56
C ASP A 457 -0.68 -1.28 3.04
N GLY A 458 -1.53 -2.09 3.70
CA GLY A 458 -1.21 -3.43 4.16
C GLY A 458 -1.74 -4.52 3.22
N LEU A 459 -1.12 -4.67 2.04
CA LEU A 459 -1.45 -5.80 1.16
C LEU A 459 -0.90 -7.12 1.72
N ASP A 460 -1.74 -8.14 1.78
CA ASP A 460 -1.30 -9.49 2.16
C ASP A 460 -0.29 -10.06 1.16
N PHE A 461 0.81 -10.61 1.69
CA PHE A 461 1.99 -11.11 0.97
C PHE A 461 1.76 -12.40 0.15
N TYR A 462 0.50 -12.78 -0.10
CA TYR A 462 0.18 -13.97 -0.88
C TYR A 462 0.20 -13.68 -2.38
N ASP A 463 1.34 -13.17 -2.84
CA ASP A 463 1.84 -13.20 -4.22
C ASP A 463 3.31 -12.77 -4.21
N VAL A 464 4.21 -13.57 -4.76
CA VAL A 464 5.65 -13.25 -4.80
C VAL A 464 6.02 -12.29 -5.95
N ASP A 465 5.11 -12.11 -6.92
CA ASP A 465 5.41 -11.44 -8.19
C ASP A 465 4.36 -10.41 -8.63
N ALA A 466 3.42 -10.00 -7.75
CA ALA A 466 2.47 -8.93 -8.09
C ALA A 466 3.21 -7.58 -8.29
N PHE A 467 3.51 -7.27 -9.55
CA PHE A 467 4.02 -5.98 -9.98
C PHE A 467 2.88 -4.98 -10.00
N HIS A 468 2.77 -4.20 -8.93
CA HIS A 468 1.93 -3.01 -8.89
C HIS A 468 2.74 -1.84 -9.46
N ASN A 469 2.54 -1.49 -10.73
CA ASN A 469 3.12 -0.28 -11.30
C ASN A 469 1.99 0.59 -11.83
N TRP A 470 1.46 1.44 -10.95
CA TRP A 470 0.49 2.49 -11.25
C TRP A 470 1.16 3.82 -10.96
#